data_AF-A0AAD7K1M4-F1
#
_entry.id   AF-A0AAD7K1M4-F1
#
_cell.length_a   1.000
_cell.length_b   1.000
_cell.length_c   1.000
_cell.angle_alpha   90.00
_cell.angle_beta   90.00
_cell.angle_gamma   90.00
#
_symmetry.space_group_name_H-M   'P 1'
#
loop_
_entity.id
_entity.type
_entity.pdbx_description
1 polymer ?
#
loop_
_entity_poly.entity_id
_entity_poly.type
_entity_poly.pdbx_seq_one_letter_code
_entity_poly.pdbx_strand_id
1 'polypeptide(L)'
;MSVKDIEARIDELSAEIERQKNILDQLERSRKVAYRQLNAIRDPVARLPLEISSEIFLQCLSLSPRPPADPRVAPMLLLNICNAWTNIALSNPALW
;
A
#
# COMPACT_ATOMS: atom_id res chain seq x y z
N MET A 1 30.57 -34.36 -20.32
CA MET A 1 30.49 -33.02 -19.73
C MET A 1 31.32 -33.06 -18.45
N SER A 2 32.40 -32.27 -18.39
CA SER A 2 33.32 -32.26 -17.25
C SER A 2 32.66 -31.58 -16.05
N VAL A 3 33.08 -31.92 -14.82
CA VAL A 3 32.65 -31.23 -13.59
C VAL A 3 32.86 -29.72 -13.71
N LYS A 4 33.96 -29.30 -14.33
CA LYS A 4 34.26 -27.89 -14.61
C LYS A 4 33.26 -27.20 -15.53
N ASP A 5 32.70 -27.93 -16.50
CA ASP A 5 31.69 -27.38 -17.42
C ASP A 5 30.36 -27.14 -16.68
N ILE A 6 30.05 -28.00 -15.71
CA ILE A 6 28.86 -27.86 -14.86
C ILE A 6 29.04 -26.68 -13.90
N GLU A 7 30.21 -26.54 -13.27
CA GLU A 7 30.53 -25.41 -12.39
C GLU A 7 30.43 -24.07 -13.14
N ALA A 8 31.04 -23.98 -14.33
CA ALA A 8 30.96 -22.77 -15.16
C ALA A 8 29.51 -22.42 -15.55
N ARG A 9 28.69 -23.44 -15.83
CA ARG A 9 27.27 -23.23 -16.13
C ARG A 9 26.48 -22.76 -14.91
N ILE A 10 26.78 -23.27 -13.71
CA ILE A 10 26.16 -22.80 -12.47
C ILE A 10 26.49 -21.33 -12.22
N ASP A 11 27.75 -20.93 -12.42
CA ASP A 11 28.17 -19.53 -12.24
C ASP A 11 27.48 -18.59 -13.23
N GLU A 12 27.40 -19.00 -14.50
CA GLU A 12 26.69 -18.25 -15.54
C GLU A 12 25.21 -18.06 -15.19
N LEU A 13 24.52 -19.14 -14.81
CA LEU A 13 23.11 -19.08 -14.43
C LEU A 13 22.89 -18.24 -13.18
N SER A 14 23.80 -18.31 -12.20
CA SER A 14 23.71 -17.51 -10.98
C SER A 14 23.86 -16.02 -11.27
N ALA A 15 24.78 -15.65 -12.16
CA ALA A 15 24.95 -14.26 -12.59
C ALA A 15 23.71 -13.73 -13.33
N GLU A 16 23.09 -14.56 -14.19
CA GLU A 16 21.88 -14.16 -14.90
C GLU A 16 20.67 -14.05 -13.98
N ILE A 17 20.51 -14.94 -13.00
CA ILE A 17 19.48 -14.83 -11.95
C ILE A 17 19.63 -13.49 -11.21
N GLU A 18 20.85 -13.13 -10.83
CA GLU A 18 21.09 -11.89 -10.09
C GLU A 18 20.77 -10.66 -10.95
N ARG A 19 21.13 -10.67 -12.24
CA ARG A 19 20.73 -9.61 -13.18
C ARG A 19 19.21 -9.47 -13.24
N GLN A 20 18.49 -10.58 -13.39
CA GLN A 20 17.04 -10.57 -13.52
C GLN A 20 16.34 -10.09 -12.24
N LYS A 21 16.85 -10.47 -11.06
CA LYS A 21 16.36 -9.94 -9.78
C LYS A 21 16.50 -8.43 -9.70
N ASN A 22 17.65 -7.87 -10.11
CA ASN A 22 17.86 -6.43 -10.12
C ASN A 22 16.88 -5.70 -11.05
N ILE A 23 16.59 -6.26 -12.23
CA ILE A 23 15.59 -5.71 -13.15
C ILE A 23 14.18 -5.77 -12.53
N LEU A 24 13.83 -6.90 -11.92
CA LEU A 24 12.54 -7.06 -11.25
C LEU A 24 12.37 -6.01 -10.15
N ASP A 25 13.36 -5.86 -9.28
CA ASP A 25 13.40 -4.84 -8.23
C ASP A 25 13.16 -3.43 -8.77
N GLN A 26 13.83 -3.07 -9.88
CA GLN A 26 13.67 -1.77 -10.52
C GLN A 26 12.24 -1.58 -11.07
N LEU A 27 11.68 -2.59 -11.73
CA LEU A 27 10.33 -2.53 -12.26
C LEU A 27 9.29 -2.46 -11.14
N GLU A 28 9.47 -3.18 -10.04
CA GLU A 28 8.57 -3.12 -8.89
C GLU A 28 8.57 -1.74 -8.22
N ARG A 29 9.75 -1.11 -8.08
CA ARG A 29 9.87 0.26 -7.60
C ARG A 29 9.14 1.23 -8.54
N SER A 30 9.31 1.09 -9.84
CA SER A 30 8.66 1.92 -10.85
C SER A 30 7.14 1.74 -10.84
N ARG A 31 6.65 0.49 -10.74
CA ARG A 31 5.23 0.16 -10.58
C ARG A 31 4.64 0.82 -9.33
N LYS A 32 5.36 0.78 -8.20
CA LYS A 32 4.91 1.43 -6.95
C LYS A 32 4.78 2.95 -7.10
N VAL A 33 5.70 3.59 -7.82
CA VAL A 33 5.61 5.03 -8.12
C VAL A 33 4.39 5.32 -9.01
N ALA A 34 4.19 4.55 -10.07
CA ALA A 34 3.03 4.72 -10.96
C ALA A 34 1.69 4.54 -10.21
N TYR A 35 1.58 3.56 -9.32
CA TYR A 35 0.39 3.40 -8.47
C TYR A 35 0.15 4.61 -7.56
N ARG A 36 1.20 5.19 -6.97
CA ARG A 36 1.06 6.41 -6.15
C ARG A 36 0.53 7.59 -6.97
N GLN A 37 1.06 7.78 -8.18
CA GLN A 37 0.58 8.83 -9.11
C GLN A 37 -0.89 8.60 -9.48
N LEU A 38 -1.24 7.36 -9.84
CA LEU A 38 -2.60 7.00 -10.17
C LEU A 38 -3.56 7.24 -9.00
N ASN A 39 -3.17 6.85 -7.79
CA ASN A 39 -3.97 7.05 -6.58
C ASN A 39 -4.13 8.54 -6.28
N ALA A 40 -3.09 9.37 -6.45
CA ALA A 40 -3.23 10.83 -6.29
C ALA A 40 -4.29 11.44 -7.22
N ILE A 41 -4.46 10.89 -8.42
CA ILE A 41 -5.50 11.33 -9.37
C ILE A 41 -6.86 10.71 -9.01
N ARG A 42 -6.88 9.42 -8.64
CA ARG A 42 -8.10 8.62 -8.50
C ARG A 42 -8.74 8.67 -7.12
N ASP A 43 -8.03 9.05 -6.07
CA ASP A 43 -8.54 9.04 -4.70
C ASP A 43 -9.78 9.94 -4.61
N PRO A 44 -10.99 9.37 -4.44
CA PRO A 44 -12.20 10.16 -4.33
C PRO A 44 -12.17 11.07 -3.11
N VAL A 45 -11.54 10.63 -2.00
CA VAL A 45 -11.42 11.40 -0.77
C VAL A 45 -10.49 12.60 -0.94
N ALA A 46 -9.50 12.53 -1.85
CA ALA A 46 -8.71 13.70 -2.22
C ALA A 46 -9.52 14.77 -2.97
N ARG A 47 -10.70 14.43 -3.51
CA ARG A 47 -11.60 15.36 -4.22
C ARG A 47 -12.83 15.75 -3.41
N LEU A 48 -13.13 15.03 -2.33
CA LEU A 48 -14.21 15.37 -1.42
C LEU A 48 -13.76 16.48 -0.47
N PRO A 49 -14.67 17.39 -0.08
CA PRO A 49 -14.41 18.26 1.06
C PRO A 49 -14.06 17.44 2.31
N LEU A 50 -13.25 18.04 3.18
CA LEU A 50 -12.81 17.41 4.43
C LEU A 50 -14.00 17.00 5.30
N GLU A 51 -15.03 17.84 5.32
CA GLU A 51 -16.26 17.67 6.09
C GLU A 51 -17.04 16.44 5.61
N ILE A 52 -17.17 16.27 4.29
CA ILE A 52 -17.87 15.12 3.70
C ILE A 52 -17.10 13.83 4.00
N SER A 53 -15.77 13.84 3.86
CA SER A 53 -14.94 12.69 4.20
C SER A 53 -15.04 12.32 5.68
N SER A 54 -15.05 13.32 6.56
CA SER A 54 -15.19 13.16 8.01
C SER A 54 -16.55 12.59 8.39
N GLU A 55 -17.63 13.05 7.76
CA GLU A 55 -18.98 12.53 7.97
C GLU A 55 -19.08 11.06 7.52
N ILE A 56 -18.55 10.71 6.35
CA ILE A 56 -18.50 9.32 5.88
C ILE A 56 -17.77 8.42 6.90
N PHE A 57 -16.67 8.90 7.47
CA PHE A 57 -15.90 8.15 8.47
C PHE A 57 -16.70 7.95 9.76
N LEU A 58 -17.45 8.97 10.23
CA LEU A 58 -18.33 8.85 11.39
C LEU A 58 -19.48 7.87 11.14
N GLN A 59 -20.04 7.85 9.93
CA GLN A 59 -21.06 6.86 9.55
C GLN A 59 -20.51 5.42 9.53
N CYS A 60 -19.20 5.22 9.41
CA CYS A 60 -18.61 3.88 9.55
C CYS A 60 -18.66 3.38 11.01
N LEU A 61 -18.75 4.26 12.00
CA LEU A 61 -18.87 3.90 13.42
C LEU A 61 -20.31 3.55 13.81
N SER A 62 -21.32 4.10 13.13
CA SER A 62 -22.72 3.75 13.38
C SER A 62 -23.03 2.28 13.07
N LEU A 63 -22.23 1.66 12.19
CA LEU A 63 -22.30 0.23 11.87
C LEU A 63 -21.75 -0.68 12.98
N SER A 64 -20.86 -0.16 13.84
CA SER A 64 -20.27 -0.90 14.96
C SER A 64 -19.93 0.08 16.09
N PRO A 65 -20.87 0.34 17.03
CA PRO A 65 -20.72 1.40 18.04
C PRO A 65 -19.59 1.19 19.04
N ARG A 66 -19.05 -0.04 19.12
CA ARG A 66 -17.95 -0.41 20.01
C ARG A 66 -16.99 -1.33 19.27
N PRO A 67 -16.32 -0.82 18.23
CA PRO A 67 -15.50 -1.64 17.38
C PRO A 67 -14.26 -2.08 18.16
N PRO A 68 -13.79 -3.33 17.98
CA PRO A 68 -12.51 -3.74 18.54
C PRO A 68 -11.37 -2.93 17.91
N ALA A 69 -10.23 -2.83 18.58
CA ALA A 69 -9.00 -2.31 18.00
C ALA A 69 -8.42 -3.31 16.98
N ASP A 70 -9.15 -3.53 15.88
CA ASP A 70 -8.80 -4.43 14.78
C ASP A 70 -8.50 -3.56 13.54
N PRO A 71 -7.32 -3.71 12.89
CA PRO A 71 -6.96 -2.95 11.70
C PRO A 71 -7.92 -3.15 10.51
N ARG A 72 -8.84 -4.11 10.58
CA ARG A 72 -9.86 -4.39 9.56
C ARG A 72 -11.22 -3.75 9.86
N VAL A 73 -11.37 -3.10 11.01
CA VAL A 73 -12.63 -2.47 11.45
C VAL A 73 -12.41 -0.96 11.62
N ALA A 74 -13.38 -0.13 11.21
CA ALA A 74 -13.33 1.31 11.48
C ALA A 74 -13.38 1.57 13.01
N PRO A 75 -12.66 2.58 13.54
CA PRO A 75 -11.90 3.59 12.80
C PRO A 75 -10.50 3.13 12.36
N MET A 76 -9.96 2.04 12.92
CA MET A 76 -8.59 1.58 12.65
C MET A 76 -8.32 1.26 11.18
N LEU A 77 -9.31 0.72 10.47
CA LEU A 77 -9.24 0.49 9.03
C LEU A 77 -8.90 1.75 8.23
N LEU A 78 -9.46 2.90 8.64
CA LEU A 78 -9.29 4.17 7.94
C LEU A 78 -7.82 4.65 7.94
N LEU A 79 -7.05 4.25 8.96
CA LEU A 79 -5.63 4.58 9.08
C LEU A 79 -4.75 3.81 8.08
N ASN A 80 -5.24 2.72 7.49
CA ASN A 80 -4.45 1.80 6.68
C ASN A 80 -4.68 1.93 5.17
N ILE A 81 -5.57 2.82 4.73
CA ILE A 81 -5.96 2.93 3.31
C ILE A 81 -4.96 3.79 2.52
N CYS A 82 -4.78 5.04 2.91
CA CYS A 82 -3.78 5.94 2.33
C CYS A 82 -3.47 7.08 3.32
N ASN A 83 -2.36 7.79 3.10
CA ASN A 83 -1.94 8.89 3.98
C ASN A 83 -3.01 9.98 4.12
N ALA A 84 -3.80 10.25 3.07
CA ALA A 84 -4.86 11.25 3.15
C ALA A 84 -5.95 10.83 4.15
N TRP A 85 -6.40 9.58 4.11
CA TRP A 85 -7.39 9.05 5.05
C TRP A 85 -6.84 9.01 6.47
N THR A 86 -5.57 8.58 6.64
CA THR A 86 -4.89 8.61 7.94
C THR A 86 -4.89 10.02 8.53
N ASN A 87 -4.53 11.03 7.74
CA ASN A 87 -4.50 12.41 8.20
C ASN A 87 -5.90 12.93 8.60
N ILE A 88 -6.92 12.63 7.81
CA ILE A 88 -8.31 13.01 8.11
C ILE A 88 -8.78 12.34 9.39
N ALA A 89 -8.57 11.02 9.53
CA ALA A 89 -9.03 10.25 10.67
C ALA A 89 -8.32 10.65 11.98
N LEU A 90 -7.01 10.89 11.95
CA LEU A 90 -6.26 11.36 13.12
C LEU A 90 -6.62 12.80 13.50
N SER A 91 -7.03 13.63 12.54
CA SER A 91 -7.44 15.01 12.78
C SER A 91 -8.89 15.16 13.24
N ASN A 92 -9.66 14.06 13.29
CA ASN A 92 -11.06 14.06 13.69
C ASN A 92 -11.23 13.35 15.06
N PRO A 93 -11.27 14.10 16.18
CA PRO A 93 -11.41 13.52 17.52
C PRO A 93 -12.68 12.71 17.73
N ALA A 94 -13.75 12.95 16.97
CA ALA A 94 -15.02 12.23 17.12
C ALA A 94 -14.95 10.77 16.64
N LEU A 95 -13.83 10.34 16.03
CA LEU A 95 -13.60 8.96 15.64
C LEU A 95 -13.01 8.07 16.76
N TRP A 96 -12.53 8.67 17.86
CA TRP A 96 -11.77 7.99 18.93
C TRP A 96 -12.49 8.11 20.27
#